data_AF-A0A9D2QXL3-F1
#
_entry.id   AF-A0A9D2QXL3-F1
#
_cell.length_a   1.000
_cell.length_b   1.000
_cell.length_c   1.000
_cell.angle_alpha   90.00
_cell.angle_beta   90.00
_cell.angle_gamma   90.00
#
_symmetry.space_group_name_H-M   'P 1'
#
loop_
_entity.id
_entity.type
_entity.pdbx_description
1 polymer ?
#
loop_
_entity_poly.entity_id
_entity_poly.type
_entity_poly.pdbx_seq_one_letter_code
_entity_poly.pdbx_strand_id
1 'polypeptide(L)' 'LNNGERSYQVLIQKIQGKEKFVKNTYSVKKKNFEIAIRRTDVKWELLDCKGSNMEEFFDVIDW' A
#
# COMPACT_ATOMS: atom_id res chain seq x y z
N LEU A 1 -22.36 -6.31 8.89
CA LEU A 1 -21.89 -5.03 8.30
C LEU A 1 -20.53 -5.12 7.58
N ASN A 2 -19.83 -6.25 7.64
CA ASN A 2 -18.68 -6.55 6.77
C ASN A 2 -18.89 -7.97 6.22
N ASN A 3 -19.28 -8.11 4.96
CA ASN A 3 -19.32 -9.42 4.29
C ASN A 3 -18.70 -9.26 2.90
N GLY A 4 -17.72 -10.11 2.58
CA GLY A 4 -17.12 -10.23 1.25
C GLY A 4 -16.40 -8.98 0.73
N GLU A 5 -16.49 -8.74 -0.58
CA GLU A 5 -15.80 -7.65 -1.32
C GLU A 5 -15.99 -6.25 -0.72
N ARG A 6 -17.12 -6.01 -0.06
CA ARG A 6 -17.47 -4.70 0.50
C ARG A 6 -16.57 -4.29 1.66
N SER A 7 -15.97 -5.24 2.39
CA SER A 7 -15.03 -4.92 3.48
C SER A 7 -13.67 -4.48 2.94
N TYR A 8 -13.21 -5.09 1.86
CA TYR A 8 -11.96 -4.76 1.18
C TYR A 8 -12.02 -3.37 0.53
N GLN A 9 -13.07 -3.09 -0.25
CA GLN A 9 -13.24 -1.80 -0.91
C GLN A 9 -13.28 -0.64 0.11
N VAL A 10 -13.97 -0.85 1.24
CA VAL A 10 -14.03 0.13 2.33
C VAL A 10 -12.67 0.30 3.01
N LEU A 11 -11.87 -0.76 3.16
CA LEU A 11 -10.50 -0.66 3.68
C LEU A 11 -9.62 0.16 2.73
N ILE A 12 -9.62 -0.16 1.44
CA ILE A 12 -8.82 0.56 0.43
C ILE A 12 -9.20 2.04 0.40
N GLN A 13 -10.50 2.37 0.33
CA GLN A 13 -10.95 3.77 0.38
C GLN A 13 -10.50 4.50 1.64
N LYS A 14 -10.34 3.79 2.76
CA LYS A 14 -9.89 4.38 4.03
C LYS A 14 -8.39 4.62 4.11
N ILE A 15 -7.57 3.90 3.34
CA ILE A 15 -6.11 3.99 3.42
C ILE A 15 -5.49 4.66 2.18
N GLN A 16 -6.15 4.56 1.03
CA GLN A 16 -5.69 5.09 -0.24
C GLN A 16 -5.45 6.60 -0.16
N GLY A 17 -4.26 7.02 -0.60
CA GLY A 17 -3.86 8.42 -0.64
C GLY A 17 -3.59 9.06 0.72
N LYS A 18 -3.69 8.32 1.83
CA LYS A 18 -3.31 8.84 3.14
C LYS A 18 -1.80 8.88 3.30
N GLU A 19 -1.34 9.80 4.14
CA GLU A 19 0.05 9.81 4.55
C GLU A 19 0.37 8.58 5.39
N LYS A 20 1.62 8.12 5.27
CA LYS A 20 2.09 6.87 5.87
C LYS A 20 3.46 7.10 6.47
N PHE A 21 3.71 6.43 7.59
CA PHE A 21 5.03 6.39 8.20
C PHE A 21 6.10 5.84 7.25
N VAL A 22 5.77 4.77 6.52
CA VAL A 22 6.65 4.17 5.51
C VAL A 22 5.95 4.15 4.16
N LYS A 23 6.63 4.64 3.12
CA LYS A 23 6.20 4.54 1.73
C LYS A 23 7.30 3.90 0.89
N ASN A 24 6.96 2.83 0.17
CA ASN A 24 7.90 2.20 -0.74
C ASN A 24 7.61 2.57 -2.19
N THR A 25 8.67 2.72 -2.97
CA THR A 25 8.61 2.74 -4.43
C THR A 25 9.07 1.39 -4.93
N TYR A 26 8.18 0.67 -5.60
CA TYR A 26 8.46 -0.66 -6.14
C TYR A 26 8.88 -0.58 -7.61
N SER A 27 9.64 -1.56 -8.05
CA SER A 27 9.73 -1.93 -9.46
C SER A 27 9.27 -3.34 -9.68
N VAL A 28 8.44 -3.49 -10.71
CA VAL A 28 7.78 -4.75 -11.05
C VAL A 28 8.27 -5.20 -12.42
N LYS A 29 8.90 -6.38 -12.49
CA LYS A 29 9.20 -7.06 -13.75
C LYS A 29 8.16 -8.15 -13.97
N LYS A 30 7.05 -7.79 -14.63
CA LYS A 30 5.90 -8.68 -14.86
C LYS A 30 6.28 -10.03 -15.47
N LYS A 31 7.22 -10.04 -16.43
CA LYS A 31 7.66 -11.27 -17.14
C LYS A 31 8.12 -12.38 -16.20
N ASN A 32 8.73 -12.03 -15.06
CA ASN A 32 9.30 -12.98 -14.11
C ASN A 32 8.67 -12.85 -12.71
N PHE A 33 7.60 -12.06 -12.56
CA PHE A 33 6.99 -11.72 -11.28
C PHE A 33 7.99 -11.22 -10.22
N GLU A 34 9.06 -10.54 -10.65
CA GLU A 34 10.05 -9.98 -9.73
C GLU A 34 9.55 -8.62 -9.23
N ILE A 35 9.44 -8.48 -7.91
CA ILE A 35 9.07 -7.24 -7.23
C ILE A 35 10.24 -6.84 -6.35
N ALA A 36 10.80 -5.66 -6.60
CA ALA A 36 11.91 -5.12 -5.82
C ALA A 36 11.56 -3.72 -5.28
N ILE A 37 11.90 -3.45 -4.03
CA ILE A 37 11.82 -2.10 -3.45
C ILE A 37 13.01 -1.30 -3.97
N ARG A 38 12.74 -0.19 -4.68
CA ARG A 38 13.78 0.72 -5.17
C ARG A 38 14.14 1.79 -4.15
N ARG A 39 13.16 2.25 -3.39
CA ARG A 39 13.30 3.32 -2.40
C ARG A 39 12.27 3.13 -1.30
N THR A 40 12.68 3.44 -0.08
CA THR A 40 11.81 3.54 1.09
C THR A 40 11.94 4.94 1.65
N ASP A 41 10.82 5.65 1.74
CA ASP A 41 10.73 6.95 2.40
C ASP A 41 10.07 6.77 3.76
N VAL A 42 10.70 7.33 4.79
CA VAL A 42 10.21 7.28 6.18
C VAL A 42 9.87 8.70 6.63
N LYS A 43 8.63 8.90 7.06
CA LYS A 43 8.13 10.15 7.63
C LYS A 43 7.95 10.01 9.13
N TRP A 44 8.99 10.31 9.89
CA TRP A 44 9.02 10.12 11.35
C TRP A 44 7.94 10.89 12.09
N GLU A 45 7.43 11.99 11.52
CA GLU A 45 6.32 12.75 12.10
C GLU A 45 5.02 11.94 12.20
N LEU A 46 4.93 10.82 11.47
CA LEU A 46 3.76 9.95 11.40
C LEU A 46 3.91 8.65 12.19
N LEU A 47 4.96 8.50 13.01
CA LEU A 47 5.22 7.27 13.77
C LEU A 47 4.02 6.87 14.65
N ASP A 48 3.40 7.84 15.31
CA ASP A 48 2.26 7.62 16.20
C ASP A 48 0.90 7.63 15.46
N CYS A 49 0.92 7.92 14.15
CA CYS A 49 -0.29 7.95 13.34
C CYS A 49 -0.67 6.55 12.86
N LYS A 50 -1.94 6.19 13.01
CA LYS A 50 -2.50 4.97 12.44
C LYS A 50 -2.55 5.09 10.91
N GLY A 51 -1.56 4.51 10.24
CA GLY A 51 -1.49 4.38 8.79
C GLY A 51 -1.25 2.93 8.37
N SER A 52 -1.47 2.63 7.09
CA SER A 52 -1.13 1.34 6.49
C SER A 52 -0.57 1.59 5.10
N ASN A 53 0.39 0.77 4.71
CA ASN A 53 0.97 0.72 3.36
C ASN A 53 0.42 -0.45 2.53
N MET A 54 -0.68 -1.07 3.00
CA MET A 54 -1.29 -2.22 2.34
C MET A 54 -1.83 -1.90 0.94
N GLU A 55 -2.18 -0.65 0.64
CA GLU A 55 -2.59 -0.27 -0.70
C GLU A 55 -1.45 -0.35 -1.74
N GLU A 56 -0.19 -0.21 -1.31
CA GLU A 56 0.97 -0.27 -2.22
C GLU A 56 1.12 -1.65 -2.87
N PHE A 57 0.61 -2.69 -2.20
CA PHE A 57 0.55 -4.03 -2.74
C PHE A 57 -0.36 -4.11 -3.98
N PHE A 58 -1.46 -3.36 -4.00
CA PHE A 58 -2.38 -3.37 -5.13
C PHE A 58 -1.88 -2.54 -6.31
N ASP A 59 -1.03 -1.53 -6.07
CA ASP A 59 -0.32 -0.82 -7.14
C ASP A 59 0.69 -1.74 -7.87
N VAL A 60 1.18 -2.78 -7.17
CA VAL A 60 2.14 -3.75 -7.72
C VAL A 60 1.45 -4.86 -8.51
N ILE A 61 0.28 -5.28 -8.06
CA ILE A 61 -0.53 -6.32 -8.71
C ILE A 61 -1.53 -5.60 -9.59
N ASP A 62 -1.06 -5.11 -10.74
CA ASP A 62 -1.91 -4.55 -11.81
C ASP A 62 -3.02 -5.59 -12.11
N TRP A 63 -4.26 -5.28 -11.74
CA TRP A 63 -5.45 -6.15 -11.87
C TRP A 63 -6.01 -6.10 -13.29
#